data_AF-A0A9P5CSH5-F1
#
_entry.id   AF-A0A9P5CSH5-F1
#
_cell.length_a   1.000
_cell.length_b   1.000
_cell.length_c   1.000
_cell.angle_alpha   90.00
_cell.angle_beta   90.00
_cell.angle_gamma   90.00
#
_symmetry.space_group_name_H-M   'P 1'
#
loop_
_entity.id
_entity.type
_entity.pdbx_description
1 polymer ?
#
loop_
_entity_poly.entity_id
_entity_poly.type
_entity_poly.pdbx_seq_one_letter_code
_entity_poly.pdbx_strand_id
1 'polypeptide(L)'
;SRVRKPSSVPKSTQDRNLLVSRLLENFVEMPVCSYCEGRGFGSCKVSPGDSSRCIECVRLGRSKCDVMGPSPEELRNIATQHRKLEDEIEKRETELLRLRQQKRMWSEKMKRALRRGITRVEELDRVEAEEREAERRAAEEE
;
A
#
# COMPACT_ATOMS: atom_id res chain seq x y z
N SER A 1 -13.76 -61.29 5.17
CA SER A 1 -13.42 -60.25 4.18
C SER A 1 -14.00 -58.91 4.58
N ARG A 2 -13.17 -57.89 4.81
CA ARG A 2 -13.63 -56.52 5.13
C ARG A 2 -13.89 -55.81 3.81
N VAL A 3 -15.18 -55.64 3.44
CA VAL A 3 -15.57 -54.91 2.22
C VAL A 3 -15.17 -53.46 2.40
N ARG A 4 -14.26 -52.96 1.55
CA ARG A 4 -13.94 -51.52 1.48
C ARG A 4 -15.19 -50.79 0.98
N LYS A 5 -15.75 -49.89 1.79
CA LYS A 5 -16.77 -48.96 1.32
C LYS A 5 -16.16 -48.08 0.21
N PRO A 6 -16.85 -47.85 -0.91
CA PRO A 6 -16.39 -46.89 -1.90
C PRO A 6 -16.31 -45.52 -1.23
N SER A 7 -15.14 -44.90 -1.22
CA SER A 7 -14.98 -43.53 -0.74
C SER A 7 -15.74 -42.63 -1.71
N SER A 8 -16.89 -42.11 -1.30
CA SER A 8 -17.60 -41.10 -2.08
C SER A 8 -16.69 -39.88 -2.21
N VAL A 9 -16.46 -39.45 -3.45
CA VAL A 9 -15.70 -38.23 -3.73
C VAL A 9 -16.45 -37.06 -3.09
N PRO A 10 -15.77 -36.15 -2.36
CA PRO A 10 -16.43 -34.97 -1.80
C PRO A 10 -17.13 -34.16 -2.89
N LYS A 11 -18.34 -33.65 -2.61
CA LYS A 11 -19.16 -32.88 -3.57
C LYS A 11 -18.36 -31.74 -4.24
N SER A 12 -17.54 -31.02 -3.47
CA SER A 12 -16.67 -29.95 -3.98
C SER A 12 -15.65 -30.42 -5.03
N THR A 13 -15.17 -31.66 -4.92
CA THR A 13 -14.27 -32.26 -5.90
C THR A 13 -15.03 -32.72 -7.14
N GLN A 14 -16.25 -33.22 -6.97
CA GLN A 14 -17.13 -33.58 -8.08
C GLN A 14 -17.50 -32.35 -8.92
N ASP A 15 -17.93 -31.26 -8.27
CA ASP A 15 -18.29 -30.00 -8.94
C ASP A 15 -17.09 -29.40 -9.70
N ARG A 16 -15.91 -29.46 -9.09
CA ARG A 16 -14.66 -29.03 -9.75
C ARG A 16 -14.36 -29.87 -11.00
N ASN A 17 -14.49 -31.19 -10.92
CA ASN A 17 -14.24 -32.06 -12.06
C ASN A 17 -15.24 -31.80 -13.19
N LEU A 18 -16.52 -31.57 -12.87
CA LEU A 18 -17.55 -31.19 -13.84
C LEU A 18 -17.22 -29.85 -14.52
N LEU A 19 -16.78 -28.86 -13.75
CA LEU A 19 -16.34 -27.57 -14.31
C LEU A 19 -15.15 -27.76 -15.25
N VAL A 20 -14.13 -28.53 -14.85
CA VAL A 20 -12.97 -28.81 -15.71
C VAL A 20 -13.38 -29.48 -17.02
N SER A 21 -14.31 -30.44 -16.98
CA SER A 21 -14.82 -31.07 -18.20
C SER A 21 -15.45 -30.05 -19.15
N ARG A 22 -16.32 -29.16 -18.65
CA ARG A 22 -16.91 -28.08 -19.47
C ARG A 22 -15.87 -27.13 -20.05
N LEU A 23 -14.87 -26.74 -19.24
CA LEU A 23 -13.81 -25.85 -19.69
C LEU A 23 -12.95 -26.47 -20.81
N LEU A 24 -12.81 -27.79 -20.86
CA LEU A 24 -12.07 -28.48 -21.92
C LEU A 24 -12.83 -28.54 -23.24
N GLU A 25 -14.16 -28.39 -23.23
CA GLU A 25 -14.99 -28.41 -24.44
C GLU A 25 -14.79 -27.14 -25.27
N ASN A 26 -14.65 -25.97 -24.63
CA ASN A 26 -14.50 -24.68 -25.30
C ASN A 26 -13.44 -23.82 -24.59
N PHE A 27 -12.17 -23.97 -24.94
CA PHE A 27 -11.09 -23.13 -24.39
C PHE A 27 -10.41 -22.28 -25.46
N VAL A 28 -9.88 -21.15 -25.00
CA VAL A 28 -8.92 -20.32 -25.72
C VAL A 28 -7.58 -20.40 -25.00
N GLU A 29 -6.50 -20.48 -25.77
CA GLU A 29 -5.15 -20.38 -25.21
C GLU A 29 -4.80 -18.92 -24.97
N MET A 30 -4.40 -18.63 -23.74
CA MET A 30 -4.01 -17.32 -23.26
C MET A 30 -2.57 -17.38 -22.75
N PRO A 31 -1.88 -16.22 -22.64
CA PRO A 31 -0.64 -16.11 -21.88
C PRO A 31 -0.79 -16.71 -20.48
N VAL A 32 0.31 -17.18 -19.91
CA VAL A 32 0.29 -17.79 -18.59
C VAL A 32 -0.08 -16.79 -17.51
N CYS A 33 -0.88 -17.25 -16.53
CA CYS A 33 -1.10 -16.50 -15.30
C CYS A 33 0.12 -16.62 -14.38
N SER A 34 0.29 -15.68 -13.43
CA SER A 34 1.46 -15.64 -12.53
C SER A 34 1.71 -16.96 -11.80
N TYR A 35 0.63 -17.65 -11.42
CA TYR A 35 0.75 -18.95 -10.76
C TYR A 35 1.29 -20.05 -11.69
N CYS A 36 0.83 -20.07 -12.94
CA CYS A 36 1.23 -21.08 -13.91
C CYS A 36 2.63 -20.79 -14.48
N GLU A 37 2.99 -19.51 -14.61
CA GLU A 37 4.33 -19.06 -14.97
C GLU A 37 5.38 -19.62 -14.01
N GLY A 38 5.17 -19.47 -12.69
CA GLY A 38 6.06 -20.01 -11.66
C GLY A 38 6.16 -21.55 -11.61
N ARG A 39 5.36 -22.26 -12.42
CA ARG A 39 5.36 -23.72 -12.55
C ARG A 39 5.90 -24.22 -13.89
N GLY A 40 6.33 -23.31 -14.77
CA GLY A 40 6.86 -23.66 -16.08
C GLY A 40 5.82 -24.12 -17.09
N PHE A 41 4.54 -23.74 -16.91
CA PHE A 41 3.56 -23.92 -17.97
C PHE A 41 3.85 -22.95 -19.12
N GLY A 42 3.55 -23.36 -20.37
CA GLY A 42 3.76 -22.53 -21.56
C GLY A 42 2.55 -21.68 -21.96
N SER A 43 1.34 -22.08 -21.58
CA SER A 43 0.11 -21.35 -21.85
C SER A 43 -0.98 -21.69 -20.83
N CYS A 44 -1.95 -20.80 -20.65
CA CYS A 44 -3.14 -21.04 -19.85
C CYS A 44 -4.36 -21.27 -20.76
N LYS A 45 -5.07 -22.36 -20.55
CA LYS A 45 -6.36 -22.63 -21.22
C LYS A 45 -7.48 -22.03 -20.39
N VAL A 46 -8.33 -21.21 -21.01
CA VAL A 46 -9.40 -20.47 -20.33
C VAL A 46 -10.67 -20.54 -21.16
N SER A 47 -11.83 -20.66 -20.50
CA SER A 47 -13.13 -20.37 -21.12
C SER A 47 -13.70 -19.11 -20.46
N PRO A 48 -13.62 -17.93 -21.11
CA PRO A 48 -14.08 -16.68 -20.51
C PRO A 48 -15.57 -16.67 -20.13
N GLY A 49 -16.40 -17.48 -20.78
CA GLY A 49 -17.83 -17.60 -20.47
C GLY A 49 -18.11 -18.45 -19.23
N ASP A 50 -17.25 -19.41 -18.92
CA ASP A 50 -17.51 -20.40 -17.86
C ASP A 50 -16.66 -20.17 -16.60
N SER A 51 -15.48 -19.55 -16.72
CA SER A 51 -14.62 -19.29 -15.59
C SER A 51 -13.66 -18.11 -15.80
N SER A 52 -13.49 -17.32 -14.75
CA SER A 52 -12.42 -16.33 -14.67
C SER A 52 -11.02 -16.94 -14.43
N ARG A 53 -10.93 -18.26 -14.27
CA ARG A 53 -9.68 -18.98 -13.97
C ARG A 53 -9.29 -19.91 -15.11
N CYS A 54 -7.99 -20.10 -15.31
CA CYS A 54 -7.50 -21.12 -16.23
C CYS A 54 -7.78 -22.54 -15.71
N ILE A 55 -7.83 -23.50 -16.62
CA ILE A 55 -8.14 -24.91 -16.35
C ILE A 55 -7.23 -25.49 -15.26
N GLU A 56 -5.93 -25.20 -15.30
CA GLU A 56 -4.98 -25.70 -14.29
C GLU A 56 -5.26 -25.12 -12.90
N CYS A 57 -5.53 -23.82 -12.81
CA CYS A 57 -5.92 -23.18 -11.56
C CYS A 57 -7.24 -23.75 -11.02
N VAL A 58 -8.21 -24.06 -11.89
CA VAL A 58 -9.45 -24.74 -11.49
C VAL A 58 -9.15 -26.15 -10.98
N ARG A 59 -8.37 -26.96 -11.71
CA ARG A 59 -7.94 -28.32 -11.33
C ARG A 59 -7.28 -28.33 -9.95
N LEU A 60 -6.40 -27.37 -9.69
CA LEU A 60 -5.68 -27.24 -8.43
C LEU A 60 -6.50 -26.60 -7.31
N GLY A 61 -7.76 -26.24 -7.57
CA GLY A 61 -8.66 -25.65 -6.57
C GLY A 61 -8.24 -24.23 -6.14
N ARG A 62 -7.51 -23.50 -6.98
CA ARG A 62 -7.08 -22.13 -6.70
C ARG A 62 -8.28 -21.19 -6.75
N SER A 63 -8.47 -20.40 -5.70
CA SER A 63 -9.56 -19.42 -5.65
C SER A 63 -9.36 -18.23 -6.59
N LYS A 64 -8.11 -17.88 -6.89
CA LYS A 64 -7.74 -16.74 -7.75
C LYS A 64 -6.84 -17.16 -8.90
N CYS A 65 -7.01 -16.51 -10.04
CA CYS A 65 -6.18 -16.64 -11.23
C CYS A 65 -6.20 -15.30 -11.96
N ASP A 66 -5.04 -14.78 -12.27
CA ASP A 66 -4.81 -13.48 -12.90
C ASP A 66 -4.73 -13.56 -14.43
N VAL A 67 -5.15 -14.69 -15.02
CA VAL A 67 -5.08 -14.91 -16.48
C VAL A 67 -5.88 -13.87 -17.27
N MET A 68 -6.99 -13.38 -16.72
CA MET A 68 -7.83 -12.34 -17.33
C MET A 68 -7.42 -10.92 -16.93
N GLY A 69 -6.38 -10.79 -16.11
CA GLY A 69 -6.03 -9.53 -15.45
C GLY A 69 -7.06 -9.10 -14.39
N PRO A 70 -6.81 -7.94 -13.74
CA PRO A 70 -7.75 -7.34 -12.80
C PRO A 70 -9.00 -6.82 -13.50
N SER A 71 -10.14 -6.96 -12.84
CA SER A 71 -11.40 -6.37 -13.31
C SER A 71 -11.35 -4.83 -13.27
N PRO A 72 -12.19 -4.14 -14.06
CA PRO A 72 -12.28 -2.68 -14.01
C PRO A 72 -12.64 -2.14 -12.61
N GLU A 73 -13.40 -2.90 -11.82
CA GLU A 73 -13.73 -2.54 -10.44
C GLU A 73 -12.52 -2.65 -9.51
N GLU A 74 -11.74 -3.73 -9.62
CA GLU A 74 -10.50 -3.89 -8.86
C GLU A 74 -9.50 -2.78 -9.19
N LEU A 75 -9.36 -2.42 -10.46
CA LEU A 75 -8.50 -1.29 -10.88
C LEU A 75 -8.95 0.04 -10.27
N ARG A 76 -10.26 0.34 -10.26
CA ARG A 76 -10.79 1.55 -9.62
C ARG A 76 -10.55 1.55 -8.12
N ASN A 77 -10.70 0.41 -7.46
CA ASN A 77 -10.44 0.27 -6.03
C ASN A 77 -8.97 0.51 -5.72
N ILE A 78 -8.05 -0.09 -6.50
CA ILE A 78 -6.61 0.13 -6.37
C ILE A 78 -6.26 1.60 -6.57
N ALA A 79 -6.78 2.24 -7.63
CA ALA A 79 -6.54 3.66 -7.90
C ALA A 79 -7.05 4.57 -6.76
N THR A 80 -8.22 4.26 -6.21
CA THR A 80 -8.79 5.00 -5.09
C THR A 80 -7.93 4.84 -3.83
N GLN A 81 -7.45 3.64 -3.55
CA GLN A 81 -6.54 3.39 -2.42
C GLN A 81 -5.20 4.08 -2.61
N HIS A 82 -4.62 4.03 -3.81
CA HIS A 82 -3.38 4.72 -4.15
C HIS A 82 -3.50 6.22 -3.88
N ARG A 83 -4.52 6.86 -4.43
CA ARG A 83 -4.76 8.30 -4.24
C ARG A 83 -4.91 8.66 -2.76
N LYS A 84 -5.64 7.86 -1.98
CA LYS A 84 -5.79 8.08 -0.53
C LYS A 84 -4.43 8.06 0.19
N LEU A 85 -3.55 7.13 -0.19
CA LEU A 85 -2.21 7.04 0.37
C LEU A 85 -1.33 8.22 -0.05
N GLU A 86 -1.42 8.66 -1.30
CA GLU A 86 -0.73 9.89 -1.77
C GLU A 86 -1.16 11.11 -0.97
N ASP A 87 -2.47 11.31 -0.80
CA ASP A 87 -3.02 12.42 0.00
C ASP A 87 -2.55 12.36 1.47
N GLU A 88 -2.38 11.15 2.03
CA GLU A 88 -1.86 10.97 3.38
C GLU A 88 -0.36 11.27 3.46
N ILE A 89 0.43 10.82 2.48
CA ILE A 89 1.86 11.13 2.39
C ILE A 89 2.07 12.63 2.36
N GLU A 90 1.35 13.36 1.48
CA GLU A 90 1.48 14.81 1.36
C GLU A 90 1.17 15.54 2.69
N LYS A 91 0.11 15.12 3.39
CA LYS A 91 -0.23 15.66 4.73
C LYS A 91 0.87 15.41 5.75
N ARG A 92 1.50 14.22 5.73
CA ARG A 92 2.60 13.90 6.65
C ARG A 92 3.88 14.62 6.29
N GLU A 93 4.16 14.84 5.02
CA GLU A 93 5.32 15.61 4.57
C GLU A 93 5.24 17.07 4.97
N THR A 94 4.06 17.70 4.82
CA THR A 94 3.84 19.08 5.28
C THR A 94 3.99 19.21 6.79
N GLU A 95 3.46 18.25 7.57
CA GLU A 95 3.67 18.17 9.02
C GLU A 95 5.16 18.02 9.38
N LEU A 96 5.88 17.15 8.68
CA LEU A 96 7.31 16.90 8.88
C LEU A 96 8.15 18.14 8.58
N LEU A 97 7.82 18.87 7.51
CA LEU A 97 8.49 20.13 7.16
C LEU A 97 8.32 21.18 8.27
N ARG A 98 7.10 21.33 8.79
CA ARG A 98 6.82 22.24 9.92
C ARG A 98 7.63 21.85 11.16
N LEU A 99 7.66 20.57 11.52
CA LEU A 99 8.43 20.07 12.67
C LEU A 99 9.94 20.29 12.47
N ARG A 100 10.46 20.10 11.26
CA ARG A 100 11.87 20.39 10.93
C ARG A 100 12.19 21.87 11.09
N GLN A 101 11.28 22.76 10.67
CA GLN A 101 11.45 24.21 10.85
C GLN A 101 11.46 24.57 12.34
N GLN A 102 10.54 24.03 13.12
CA GLN A 102 10.51 24.21 14.58
C GLN A 102 11.80 23.70 15.24
N LYS A 103 12.30 22.52 14.84
CA LYS A 103 13.57 21.98 15.33
C LYS A 103 14.74 22.91 15.04
N ARG A 104 14.83 23.48 13.84
CA ARG A 104 15.88 24.45 13.48
C ARG A 104 15.80 25.70 14.34
N MET A 105 14.62 26.30 14.44
CA MET A 105 14.36 27.47 15.31
C MET A 105 14.79 27.21 16.75
N TRP A 106 14.36 26.08 17.32
CA TRP A 106 14.74 25.69 18.69
C TRP A 106 16.24 25.44 18.84
N SER A 107 16.89 24.84 17.85
CA SER A 107 18.34 24.64 17.86
C SER A 107 19.11 25.96 17.86
N GLU A 108 18.68 26.93 17.05
CA GLU A 108 19.29 28.26 17.04
C GLU A 108 19.07 29.00 18.36
N LYS A 109 17.84 28.95 18.90
CA LYS A 109 17.51 29.55 20.20
C LYS A 109 18.35 28.92 21.33
N MET A 110 18.48 27.60 21.34
CA MET A 110 19.35 26.89 22.28
C MET A 110 20.82 27.33 22.15
N LYS A 111 21.34 27.49 20.93
CA LYS A 111 22.70 28.02 20.71
C LYS A 111 22.87 29.45 21.22
N ARG A 112 21.84 30.31 21.13
CA ARG A 112 21.87 31.67 21.70
C ARG A 112 21.85 31.63 23.24
N ALA A 113 20.98 30.81 23.82
CA ALA A 113 20.92 30.58 25.27
C ALA A 113 22.28 30.16 25.84
N LEU A 114 22.88 29.13 25.23
CA LEU A 114 24.18 28.60 25.64
C LEU A 114 25.30 29.66 25.54
N ARG A 115 25.33 30.46 24.47
CA ARG A 115 26.32 31.54 24.31
C ARG A 115 26.18 32.62 25.38
N ARG A 116 24.96 32.88 25.86
CA ARG A 116 24.66 33.89 26.89
C ARG A 116 24.70 33.32 28.32
N GLY A 117 24.96 32.02 28.48
CA GLY A 117 24.92 31.35 29.79
C GLY A 117 23.52 31.27 30.41
N ILE A 118 22.46 31.48 29.62
CA ILE A 118 21.08 31.47 30.09
C ILE A 118 20.55 30.04 30.02
N THR A 119 20.07 29.51 31.15
CA THR A 119 19.57 28.13 31.26
C THR A 119 18.05 28.02 31.09
N ARG A 120 17.33 29.16 31.13
CA ARG A 120 15.87 29.23 31.01
C ARG A 120 15.45 29.93 29.72
N VAL A 121 14.57 29.29 28.96
CA VAL A 121 14.11 29.82 27.67
C VAL A 121 13.31 31.12 27.84
N GLU A 122 12.49 31.21 28.89
CA GLU A 122 11.68 32.41 29.14
C GLU A 122 12.54 33.62 29.48
N GLU A 123 13.67 33.39 30.17
CA GLU A 123 14.64 34.43 30.47
C GLU A 123 15.34 34.93 29.20
N LEU A 124 15.71 34.02 28.29
CA LEU A 124 16.24 34.41 26.99
C LEU A 124 15.24 35.24 26.19
N ASP A 125 13.96 34.85 26.16
CA ASP A 125 12.92 35.60 25.43
C ASP A 125 12.72 37.01 26.00
N ARG A 126 12.75 37.14 27.33
CA ARG A 126 12.66 38.44 28.02
C ARG A 126 13.83 39.33 27.64
N VAL A 127 15.06 38.82 27.75
CA VAL A 127 16.28 39.59 27.42
C VAL A 127 16.27 40.00 25.94
N GLU A 128 15.94 39.09 25.02
CA GLU A 128 15.86 39.42 23.59
C GLU A 128 14.73 40.43 23.28
N ALA A 129 13.65 40.47 24.05
CA ALA A 129 12.58 41.45 23.89
C ALA A 129 13.01 42.85 24.37
N GLU A 130 13.67 42.93 25.52
CA GLU A 130 14.24 44.17 26.06
C GLU A 130 15.29 44.76 25.10
N GLU A 131 16.17 43.92 24.54
CA GLU A 131 17.17 44.33 23.53
C GLU A 131 16.49 44.91 22.28
N ARG A 132 15.49 44.21 21.72
CA ARG A 132 14.75 44.69 20.53
C ARG A 132 14.00 46.00 20.79
N GLU A 133 13.45 46.19 21.99
CA GLU A 133 12.76 47.43 22.36
C GLU A 133 13.75 48.59 22.50
N ALA A 134 14.91 48.35 23.11
CA ALA A 134 15.98 49.34 23.20
C ALA A 134 16.52 49.75 21.82
N GLU A 135 16.75 48.78 20.93
CA GLU A 135 17.16 49.03 19.53
C GLU A 135 16.13 49.88 18.78
N ARG A 136 14.84 49.56 18.94
CA ARG A 136 13.77 50.34 18.33
C ARG A 136 13.72 51.78 18.84
N ARG A 137 13.87 51.99 20.15
CA ARG A 137 13.90 53.34 20.75
C ARG A 137 15.10 54.13 20.25
N ALA A 138 16.28 53.53 20.22
CA ALA A 138 17.48 54.18 19.70
C ALA A 138 17.32 54.59 18.22
N ALA A 139 16.67 53.77 17.40
CA ALA A 139 16.40 54.09 15.99
C ALA A 139 15.28 55.13 15.79
N GLU A 140 14.39 55.33 16.76
CA GLU A 140 13.35 56.37 16.74
C GLU A 140 13.88 57.72 17.26
N GLU A 141 15.00 57.72 17.99
CA GLU A 141 15.69 58.90 18.54
C GLU A 141 16.81 59.45 17.62
N GLU A 142 17.16 58.73 16.55
CA GLU A 142 18.13 59.11 15.50
C GLU A 142 17.44 59.72 14.27
#